data_AF-A0A3P1URA4-F1
#
_entry.id   AF-A0A3P1URA4-F1
#
_cell.length_a   1.000
_cell.length_b   1.000
_cell.length_c   1.000
_cell.angle_alpha   90.00
_cell.angle_beta   90.00
_cell.angle_gamma   90.00
#
_symmetry.space_group_name_H-M   'P 1'
#
loop_
_entity.id
_entity.type
_entity.pdbx_description
1 polymer ?
#
loop_
_entity_poly.entity_id
_entity_poly.type
_entity_poly.pdbx_seq_one_letter_code
_entity_poly.pdbx_strand_id
1 'polypeptide(L)'
;MGEAKRKKSGPQIVFHHTSILRTNLIWMSGKIELEGQGKPAFHPHMGKHISQSVEARRPCKDFPPLAWFTSRIDVPHCLRKITFCGENQETGEVTNIVLSDREASAISLRRMALGFRVEDIGLIRWTDHYGYCTAEGRDLSESAIEYGDNPEDWWVSETPVDVALVHEAWVATSSWGVKMQRMPGYEKDIRRMVALCKERRTYIPPAWLSRDDAQALAQSIGLPCVDADEEADRFLQSH
;
A
#
# COMPACT_ATOMS: atom_id res chain seq x y z
N MET A 1 -42.99 -17.99 -18.25
CA MET A 1 -42.57 -17.27 -17.04
C MET A 1 -41.35 -17.98 -16.49
N GLY A 2 -40.15 -17.46 -16.75
CA GLY A 2 -38.89 -18.04 -16.29
C GLY A 2 -38.21 -17.07 -15.34
N GLU A 3 -38.16 -17.44 -14.06
CA GLU A 3 -37.41 -16.72 -13.04
C GLU A 3 -35.92 -16.74 -13.41
N ALA A 4 -35.42 -15.59 -13.86
CA ALA A 4 -33.99 -15.37 -14.02
C ALA A 4 -33.34 -15.54 -12.64
N LYS A 5 -32.51 -16.58 -12.51
CA LYS A 5 -31.62 -16.82 -11.38
C LYS A 5 -31.03 -15.48 -10.92
N ARG A 6 -31.43 -14.99 -9.74
CA ARG A 6 -30.68 -13.98 -8.99
C ARG A 6 -29.26 -14.54 -8.90
N LYS A 7 -28.32 -14.01 -9.69
CA LYS A 7 -26.89 -14.18 -9.42
C LYS A 7 -26.72 -13.72 -7.99
N LYS A 8 -26.45 -14.65 -7.06
CA LYS A 8 -25.89 -14.28 -5.75
C LYS A 8 -24.70 -13.39 -6.09
N SER A 9 -24.80 -12.10 -5.79
CA SER A 9 -23.65 -11.21 -5.92
C SER A 9 -22.53 -11.87 -5.13
N GLY A 10 -21.39 -12.13 -5.76
CA GLY A 10 -20.24 -12.66 -5.05
C GLY A 10 -19.84 -11.72 -3.90
N PRO A 11 -18.96 -12.18 -3.00
CA PRO A 11 -18.45 -11.32 -1.93
C PRO A 11 -17.84 -10.05 -2.55
N GLN A 12 -18.18 -8.89 -1.97
CA GLN A 12 -17.69 -7.61 -2.48
C GLN A 12 -16.21 -7.47 -2.13
N ILE A 13 -15.36 -7.38 -3.16
CA ILE A 13 -13.93 -7.12 -3.02
C ILE A 13 -13.65 -5.63 -3.17
N VAL A 14 -12.81 -5.10 -2.29
CA VAL A 14 -12.26 -3.75 -2.37
C VAL A 14 -10.75 -3.79 -2.24
N PHE A 15 -10.09 -2.78 -2.79
CA PHE A 15 -8.66 -2.79 -3.05
C PHE A 15 -7.96 -1.67 -2.30
N HIS A 16 -6.92 -2.03 -1.55
CA HIS A 16 -5.92 -1.07 -1.09
C HIS A 16 -4.81 -0.94 -2.13
N HIS A 17 -4.62 0.26 -2.65
CA HIS A 17 -3.56 0.56 -3.61
C HIS A 17 -2.31 1.06 -2.90
N THR A 18 -1.20 0.34 -3.06
CA THR A 18 0.10 0.69 -2.50
C THR A 18 1.18 0.71 -3.59
N SER A 19 2.32 1.34 -3.31
CA SER A 19 3.49 1.36 -4.18
C SER A 19 4.50 0.32 -3.69
N ILE A 20 5.28 -0.30 -4.58
CA ILE A 20 6.37 -1.22 -4.17
C ILE A 20 7.35 -0.60 -3.18
N LEU A 21 7.48 0.73 -3.16
CA LEU A 21 8.29 1.46 -2.17
C LEU A 21 7.85 1.18 -0.73
N ARG A 22 6.56 0.94 -0.52
CA ARG A 22 5.94 0.72 0.80
C ARG A 22 5.54 -0.72 1.05
N THR A 23 5.60 -1.58 0.04
CA THR A 23 5.16 -2.98 0.18
C THR A 23 5.93 -3.74 1.24
N ASN A 24 7.25 -3.59 1.29
CA ASN A 24 8.07 -4.22 2.32
C ASN A 24 7.68 -3.75 3.73
N LEU A 25 7.34 -2.47 3.90
CA LEU A 25 6.88 -1.94 5.18
C LEU A 25 5.53 -2.56 5.61
N ILE A 26 4.61 -2.74 4.66
CA ILE A 26 3.32 -3.41 4.88
C ILE A 26 3.51 -4.88 5.26
N TRP A 27 4.46 -5.57 4.61
CA TRP A 27 4.79 -6.95 4.96
C TRP A 27 5.38 -7.04 6.36
N MET A 28 6.29 -6.13 6.69
CA MET A 28 6.96 -6.09 7.99
C MET A 28 6.03 -5.70 9.14
N SER A 29 5.06 -4.79 8.92
CA SER A 29 4.02 -4.49 9.92
C SER A 29 2.97 -5.60 10.00
N GLY A 30 2.76 -6.32 8.91
CA GLY A 30 1.65 -7.26 8.73
C GLY A 30 0.29 -6.56 8.67
N LYS A 31 0.26 -5.24 8.54
CA LYS A 31 -0.96 -4.43 8.57
C LYS A 31 -0.92 -3.29 7.56
N ILE A 32 -2.07 -2.98 6.97
CA ILE A 32 -2.31 -1.69 6.34
C ILE A 32 -2.58 -0.70 7.48
N GLU A 33 -1.58 0.14 7.76
CA GLU A 33 -1.67 1.16 8.80
C GLU A 33 -2.60 2.31 8.39
N LEU A 34 -3.09 3.03 9.39
CA LEU A 34 -3.81 4.28 9.18
C LEU A 34 -2.85 5.33 8.59
N GLU A 35 -3.42 6.31 7.88
CA GLU A 35 -2.64 7.40 7.31
C GLU A 35 -1.74 8.09 8.34
N GLY A 36 -0.50 8.38 7.95
CA GLY A 36 0.49 9.02 8.82
C GLY A 36 1.08 8.13 9.94
N GLN A 37 0.57 6.91 10.15
CA GLN A 37 1.08 6.00 11.20
C GLN A 37 2.08 4.96 10.69
N GLY A 38 2.26 4.86 9.36
CA GLY A 38 3.23 3.95 8.75
C GLY A 38 4.68 4.37 9.02
N LYS A 39 5.57 3.38 9.14
CA LYS A 39 7.01 3.64 9.20
C LYS A 39 7.50 4.27 7.89
N PRO A 40 8.48 5.18 7.93
CA PRO A 40 9.06 5.78 6.74
C PRO A 40 9.87 4.77 5.94
N ALA A 41 9.87 4.92 4.61
CA ALA A 41 10.72 4.11 3.73
C ALA A 41 12.17 4.62 3.78
N PHE A 42 13.11 3.68 3.71
CA PHE A 42 14.55 3.95 3.75
C PHE A 42 15.15 3.80 2.35
N HIS A 43 16.01 4.74 1.94
CA HIS A 43 16.82 4.61 0.74
C HIS A 43 18.32 4.84 1.00
N PRO A 44 19.22 3.94 0.58
CA PRO A 44 20.65 4.05 0.91
C PRO A 44 21.34 5.27 0.30
N HIS A 45 20.93 5.70 -0.90
CA HIS A 45 21.51 6.88 -1.58
C HIS A 45 20.71 8.19 -1.52
N MET A 46 19.38 8.16 -1.29
CA MET A 46 18.50 9.35 -1.34
C MET A 46 18.21 9.93 0.05
N GLY A 47 18.89 9.43 1.08
CA GLY A 47 18.58 9.76 2.46
C GLY A 47 17.50 8.86 3.06
N LYS A 48 17.47 8.85 4.39
CA LYS A 48 16.53 8.09 5.19
C LYS A 48 15.25 8.93 5.28
N HIS A 49 14.07 8.33 5.17
CA HIS A 49 12.76 9.00 5.14
C HIS A 49 12.36 9.54 3.77
N ILE A 50 11.97 8.62 2.87
CA ILE A 50 11.12 8.99 1.74
C ILE A 50 9.68 9.07 2.25
N SER A 51 9.17 10.29 2.38
CA SER A 51 7.74 10.52 2.57
C SER A 51 7.08 10.83 1.22
N GLN A 52 5.83 10.40 1.09
CA GLN A 52 5.00 10.71 -0.06
C GLN A 52 3.89 11.61 0.48
N SER A 53 3.87 12.87 0.05
CA SER A 53 2.65 13.65 0.15
C SER A 53 1.83 13.30 -1.10
N VAL A 54 0.67 12.69 -0.88
CA VAL A 54 -0.38 12.73 -1.89
C VAL A 54 -0.98 14.12 -1.71
N GLU A 55 -0.89 15.00 -2.71
CA GLU A 55 -1.34 16.40 -2.59
C GLU A 55 -2.78 16.53 -2.05
N ALA A 56 -3.60 15.49 -2.28
CA ALA A 56 -4.97 15.36 -1.80
C ALA A 56 -5.17 14.65 -0.44
N ARG A 57 -4.17 13.95 0.13
CA ARG A 57 -4.30 13.26 1.44
C ARG A 57 -3.42 13.95 2.48
N ARG A 58 -3.89 15.11 2.93
CA ARG A 58 -3.34 15.82 4.08
C ARG A 58 -3.78 15.07 5.35
N PRO A 59 -3.01 15.09 6.45
CA PRO A 59 -3.50 14.59 7.73
C PRO A 59 -4.80 15.32 8.09
N CYS A 60 -5.90 14.57 8.19
CA CYS A 60 -7.20 15.15 8.45
C CYS A 60 -7.28 15.71 9.87
N LYS A 61 -7.88 16.89 10.02
CA LYS A 61 -8.16 17.55 11.30
C LYS A 61 -9.57 17.27 11.79
N ASP A 62 -10.52 17.13 10.87
CA ASP A 62 -11.94 17.01 11.19
C ASP A 62 -12.36 15.58 11.53
N PHE A 63 -11.54 14.59 11.15
CA PHE A 63 -11.78 13.16 11.41
C PHE A 63 -10.43 12.42 11.57
N PRO A 64 -10.40 11.28 12.28
CA PRO A 64 -9.18 10.55 12.58
C PRO A 64 -8.55 9.96 11.32
N PRO A 65 -7.26 9.59 11.36
CA PRO A 65 -6.61 8.92 10.26
C PRO A 65 -7.32 7.64 9.84
N LEU A 66 -7.42 7.40 8.52
CA LEU A 66 -8.12 6.26 7.95
C LEU A 66 -7.16 5.37 7.13
N ALA A 67 -7.50 4.10 6.99
CA ALA A 67 -6.96 3.26 5.92
C ALA A 67 -7.95 3.23 4.76
N TRP A 68 -7.47 3.51 3.56
CA TRP A 68 -8.33 3.72 2.38
C TRP A 68 -8.30 2.56 1.40
N PHE A 69 -9.46 2.30 0.82
CA PHE A 69 -9.74 1.24 -0.13
C PHE A 69 -10.67 1.77 -1.23
N THR A 70 -10.73 1.07 -2.37
CA THR A 70 -11.69 1.37 -3.43
C THR A 70 -12.26 0.10 -4.05
N SER A 71 -13.50 0.13 -4.52
CA SER A 71 -14.11 -0.93 -5.34
C SER A 71 -13.42 -1.10 -6.70
N ARG A 72 -12.63 -0.11 -7.14
CA ARG A 72 -11.99 -0.11 -8.46
C ARG A 72 -10.58 -0.68 -8.42
N ILE A 73 -10.30 -1.54 -9.40
CA ILE A 73 -8.96 -2.09 -9.59
C ILE A 73 -8.02 -1.11 -10.31
N ASP A 74 -8.57 -0.11 -11.00
CA ASP A 74 -7.76 0.95 -11.59
C ASP A 74 -7.07 1.76 -10.48
N VAL A 75 -5.81 2.15 -10.69
CA VAL A 75 -5.08 2.99 -9.75
C VAL A 75 -5.78 4.36 -9.65
N PRO A 76 -6.25 4.79 -8.47
CA PRO A 76 -6.86 6.09 -8.27
C PRO A 76 -5.98 7.23 -8.80
N HIS A 77 -6.56 8.19 -9.48
CA HIS A 77 -5.87 9.32 -10.09
C HIS A 77 -5.16 10.19 -9.05
N CYS A 78 -5.76 10.38 -7.88
CA CYS A 78 -5.13 11.08 -6.75
C CYS A 78 -3.80 10.42 -6.33
N LEU A 79 -3.65 9.10 -6.51
CA LEU A 79 -2.42 8.38 -6.17
C LEU A 79 -1.35 8.42 -7.28
N ARG A 80 -1.64 8.99 -8.45
CA ARG A 80 -0.67 9.07 -9.56
C ARG A 80 0.23 10.30 -9.46
N LYS A 81 -0.21 11.35 -8.77
CA LYS A 81 0.57 12.55 -8.49
C LYS A 81 1.18 12.44 -7.10
N ILE A 82 2.47 12.14 -7.04
CA ILE A 82 3.19 11.94 -5.79
C ILE A 82 4.36 12.91 -5.77
N THR A 83 4.43 13.75 -4.73
CA THR A 83 5.65 14.49 -4.42
C THR A 83 6.48 13.65 -3.45
N PHE A 84 7.77 13.55 -3.75
CA PHE A 84 8.72 12.85 -2.90
C PHE A 84 9.46 13.88 -2.07
N CYS A 85 9.52 13.66 -0.76
CA CYS A 85 10.32 14.47 0.14
C CYS A 85 11.37 13.58 0.80
N GLY A 86 12.63 14.00 0.76
CA GLY A 86 13.74 13.39 1.48
C GLY A 86 14.10 14.23 2.70
N GLU A 87 14.32 13.61 3.85
CA GLU A 87 14.78 14.28 5.06
C GLU A 87 16.24 13.90 5.36
N ASN A 88 17.09 14.90 5.56
CA ASN A 88 18.46 14.67 5.99
C ASN A 88 18.48 14.41 7.51
N GLN A 89 18.98 13.26 7.97
CA GLN A 89 19.00 12.93 9.41
C GLN A 89 20.01 13.73 10.23
N GLU A 90 21.05 14.29 9.61
CA GLU A 90 22.06 15.08 10.32
C GLU A 90 21.58 16.52 10.55
N THR A 91 20.80 17.06 9.61
CA THR A 91 20.35 18.46 9.64
C THR A 91 18.86 18.64 9.90
N GLY A 92 18.04 17.58 9.75
CA GLY A 92 16.58 17.63 9.75
C GLY A 92 15.98 18.34 8.53
N GLU A 93 16.79 18.67 7.53
CA GLU A 93 16.34 19.44 6.37
C GLU A 93 15.49 18.58 5.43
N VAL A 94 14.28 19.05 5.13
CA VAL A 94 13.36 18.41 4.18
C VAL A 94 13.58 19.00 2.80
N THR A 95 13.95 18.16 1.85
CA THR A 95 14.14 18.53 0.45
C THR A 95 13.07 17.90 -0.41
N ASN A 96 12.46 18.71 -1.27
CA ASN A 96 11.54 18.21 -2.28
C ASN A 96 12.34 17.58 -3.41
N ILE A 97 12.10 16.30 -3.66
CA ILE A 97 12.63 15.59 -4.81
C ILE A 97 11.65 15.86 -5.95
N VAL A 98 12.03 16.81 -6.81
CA VAL A 98 11.27 17.12 -8.03
C VAL A 98 11.55 16.04 -9.04
N LEU A 99 10.57 15.17 -9.26
CA LEU A 99 10.58 14.18 -10.32
C LEU A 99 9.82 14.72 -11.53
N SER A 100 10.27 14.38 -12.73
CA SER A 100 9.43 14.54 -13.91
C SER A 100 8.17 13.67 -13.80
N ASP A 101 7.08 14.03 -14.49
CA ASP A 101 5.86 13.20 -14.56
C ASP A 101 6.18 11.75 -14.96
N ARG A 102 7.21 11.57 -15.79
CA ARG A 102 7.71 10.27 -16.23
C ARG A 102 8.36 9.48 -15.09
N GLU A 103 9.15 10.12 -14.25
CA GLU A 103 9.83 9.48 -13.11
C GLU A 103 8.88 9.26 -11.93
N ALA A 104 8.01 10.23 -11.64
CA ALA A 104 6.92 10.09 -10.68
C ALA A 104 5.99 8.96 -11.10
N SER A 105 5.69 8.86 -12.40
CA SER A 105 5.03 7.70 -12.99
C SER A 105 5.88 6.44 -12.76
N ALA A 106 7.11 6.32 -13.25
CA ALA A 106 7.91 5.10 -13.09
C ALA A 106 8.02 4.58 -11.63
N ILE A 107 8.12 5.49 -10.66
CA ILE A 107 8.20 5.18 -9.23
C ILE A 107 6.82 4.86 -8.64
N SER A 108 5.77 5.56 -9.05
CA SER A 108 4.39 5.25 -8.67
C SER A 108 3.85 4.00 -9.37
N LEU A 109 4.38 3.62 -10.54
CA LEU A 109 3.79 2.67 -11.49
C LEU A 109 4.12 1.20 -11.25
N ARG A 110 4.99 0.85 -10.31
CA ARG A 110 4.96 -0.50 -9.71
C ARG A 110 3.96 -0.48 -8.55
N ARG A 111 2.68 -0.26 -8.90
CA ARG A 111 1.57 -0.38 -7.95
C ARG A 111 1.24 -1.84 -7.72
N MET A 112 0.78 -2.09 -6.50
CA MET A 112 0.11 -3.31 -6.13
C MET A 112 -1.24 -2.94 -5.52
N ALA A 113 -2.27 -3.69 -5.89
CA ALA A 113 -3.59 -3.61 -5.27
C ALA A 113 -3.85 -4.90 -4.50
N LEU A 114 -4.12 -4.75 -3.20
CA LEU A 114 -4.45 -5.84 -2.30
C LEU A 114 -5.96 -5.85 -2.12
N GLY A 115 -6.59 -6.92 -2.58
CA GLY A 115 -8.03 -7.14 -2.55
C GLY A 115 -8.47 -7.83 -1.28
N PHE A 116 -9.47 -7.27 -0.61
CA PHE A 116 -10.07 -7.78 0.62
C PHE A 116 -11.57 -7.89 0.45
N ARG A 117 -12.20 -8.88 1.11
CA ARG A 117 -13.66 -8.93 1.19
C ARG A 117 -14.12 -7.95 2.25
N VAL A 118 -15.10 -7.12 1.92
CA VAL A 118 -15.67 -6.12 2.85
C VAL A 118 -16.11 -6.79 4.16
N GLU A 119 -16.73 -7.98 4.08
CA GLU A 119 -17.21 -8.74 5.23
C GLU A 119 -16.11 -9.23 6.20
N ASP A 120 -14.88 -9.43 5.72
CA ASP A 120 -13.79 -9.98 6.53
C ASP A 120 -13.06 -8.90 7.36
N ILE A 121 -13.17 -7.64 6.94
CA ILE A 121 -12.41 -6.52 7.52
C ILE A 121 -13.27 -5.34 7.98
N GLY A 122 -14.60 -5.43 7.82
CA GLY A 122 -15.55 -4.49 8.42
C GLY A 122 -15.45 -3.06 7.90
N LEU A 123 -15.17 -2.88 6.61
CA LEU A 123 -15.02 -1.55 6.01
C LEU A 123 -16.34 -0.78 5.94
N ILE A 124 -16.24 0.54 6.07
CA ILE A 124 -17.35 1.49 5.95
C ILE A 124 -17.22 2.16 4.59
N ARG A 125 -18.33 2.36 3.86
CA ARG A 125 -18.30 3.19 2.65
C ARG A 125 -17.95 4.61 3.02
N TRP A 126 -17.15 5.28 2.20
CA TRP A 126 -16.78 6.66 2.47
C TRP A 126 -18.02 7.56 2.62
N THR A 127 -19.04 7.41 1.76
CA THR A 127 -20.30 8.16 1.83
C THR A 127 -21.11 7.93 3.11
N ASP A 128 -20.87 6.81 3.80
CA ASP A 128 -21.57 6.44 5.03
C ASP A 128 -20.73 6.79 6.28
N HIS A 129 -19.45 7.16 6.09
CA HIS A 129 -18.55 7.59 7.16
C HIS A 129 -18.87 9.04 7.55
N TYR A 130 -18.86 9.34 8.86
CA TYR A 130 -19.22 10.69 9.34
C TYR A 130 -18.31 11.79 8.82
N GLY A 131 -17.05 11.45 8.49
CA GLY A 131 -16.05 12.33 7.90
C GLY A 131 -16.49 12.89 6.56
N TYR A 132 -17.31 12.16 5.78
CA TYR A 132 -17.81 12.61 4.48
C TYR A 132 -18.57 13.94 4.55
N CYS A 133 -19.28 14.16 5.65
CA CYS A 133 -20.10 15.35 5.87
C CYS A 133 -19.34 16.51 6.54
N THR A 134 -18.06 16.37 6.88
CA THR A 134 -17.25 17.46 7.42
C THR A 134 -16.83 18.44 6.31
N ALA A 135 -16.29 19.60 6.68
CA ALA A 135 -15.77 20.54 5.67
C ALA A 135 -14.59 19.89 4.93
N GLU A 136 -13.65 19.31 5.68
CA GLU A 136 -12.49 18.63 5.09
C GLU A 136 -12.86 17.41 4.24
N GLY A 137 -13.86 16.61 4.67
CA GLY A 137 -14.30 15.45 3.89
C GLY A 137 -14.99 15.83 2.57
N ARG A 138 -15.70 16.96 2.54
CA ARG A 138 -16.24 17.54 1.30
C ARG A 138 -15.12 18.02 0.39
N ASP A 139 -14.18 18.81 0.90
CA ASP A 139 -13.04 19.32 0.13
C ASP A 139 -12.21 18.17 -0.46
N LEU A 140 -12.00 17.10 0.31
CA LEU A 140 -11.34 15.87 -0.14
C LEU A 140 -12.10 15.21 -1.30
N SER A 141 -13.42 15.09 -1.16
CA SER A 141 -14.28 14.45 -2.16
C SER A 141 -14.34 15.28 -3.45
N GLU A 142 -14.47 16.61 -3.34
CA GLU A 142 -14.45 17.54 -4.47
C GLU A 142 -13.12 17.51 -5.20
N SER A 143 -12.00 17.59 -4.46
CA SER A 143 -10.66 17.47 -5.04
C SER A 143 -10.46 16.15 -5.76
N ALA A 144 -10.94 15.03 -5.19
CA ALA A 144 -10.85 13.73 -5.82
C ALA A 144 -11.60 13.68 -7.16
N ILE A 145 -12.80 14.27 -7.21
CA ILE A 145 -13.61 14.39 -8.43
C ILE A 145 -12.89 15.24 -9.47
N GLU A 146 -12.29 16.36 -9.07
CA GLU A 146 -11.48 17.21 -9.96
C GLU A 146 -10.30 16.45 -10.59
N TYR A 147 -9.70 15.52 -9.84
CA TYR A 147 -8.65 14.64 -10.34
C TYR A 147 -9.18 13.43 -11.15
N GLY A 148 -10.49 13.25 -11.26
CA GLY A 148 -11.13 12.18 -12.03
C GLY A 148 -11.38 10.88 -11.26
N ASP A 149 -11.29 10.90 -9.93
CA ASP A 149 -11.71 9.80 -9.06
C ASP A 149 -13.20 9.92 -8.69
N ASN A 150 -13.80 8.81 -8.24
CA ASN A 150 -15.17 8.79 -7.72
C ASN A 150 -15.18 8.41 -6.23
N PRO A 151 -15.50 9.35 -5.32
CA PRO A 151 -15.59 9.07 -3.88
C PRO A 151 -16.64 8.01 -3.50
N GLU A 152 -17.65 7.75 -4.34
CA GLU A 152 -18.65 6.70 -4.09
C GLU A 152 -18.04 5.28 -4.17
N ASP A 153 -16.91 5.15 -4.87
CA ASP A 153 -16.17 3.90 -4.96
C ASP A 153 -15.25 3.68 -3.76
N TRP A 154 -15.16 4.62 -2.82
CA TRP A 154 -14.20 4.58 -1.72
C TRP A 154 -14.76 3.92 -0.47
N TRP A 155 -13.85 3.26 0.25
CA TRP A 155 -14.11 2.55 1.49
C TRP A 155 -13.00 2.86 2.48
N VAL A 156 -13.34 2.89 3.76
CA VAL A 156 -12.43 3.30 4.82
C VAL A 156 -12.47 2.34 6.00
N SER A 157 -11.34 2.24 6.70
CA SER A 157 -11.22 1.62 8.01
C SER A 157 -10.64 2.62 9.00
N GLU A 158 -11.23 2.70 10.19
CA GLU A 158 -10.68 3.47 11.31
C GLU A 158 -9.65 2.67 12.12
N THR A 159 -9.48 1.39 11.79
CA THR A 159 -8.48 0.50 12.42
C THR A 159 -7.52 -0.08 11.38
N PRO A 160 -6.25 -0.34 11.75
CA PRO A 160 -5.32 -1.04 10.87
C PRO A 160 -5.87 -2.39 10.40
N VAL A 161 -5.71 -2.72 9.12
CA VAL A 161 -6.25 -3.95 8.51
C VAL A 161 -5.15 -5.01 8.42
N ASP A 162 -5.39 -6.22 8.94
CA ASP A 162 -4.42 -7.32 8.86
C ASP A 162 -4.28 -7.79 7.40
N VAL A 163 -3.04 -7.70 6.91
CA VAL A 163 -2.68 -8.06 5.54
C VAL A 163 -2.86 -9.56 5.28
N ALA A 164 -2.81 -10.41 6.31
CA ALA A 164 -3.03 -11.84 6.18
C ALA A 164 -4.45 -12.19 5.63
N LEU A 165 -5.40 -11.25 5.75
CA LEU A 165 -6.78 -11.38 5.24
C LEU A 165 -6.90 -11.04 3.74
N VAL A 166 -5.79 -10.76 3.05
CA VAL A 166 -5.81 -10.52 1.60
C VAL A 166 -6.37 -11.73 0.85
N HIS A 167 -7.26 -11.50 -0.11
CA HIS A 167 -7.85 -12.52 -0.98
C HIS A 167 -7.29 -12.49 -2.39
N GLU A 168 -6.94 -11.31 -2.89
CA GLU A 168 -6.40 -11.15 -4.22
C GLU A 168 -5.24 -10.16 -4.22
N ALA A 169 -4.23 -10.42 -5.05
CA ALA A 169 -3.16 -9.48 -5.30
C ALA A 169 -3.08 -9.18 -6.80
N TRP A 170 -2.94 -7.90 -7.11
CA TRP A 170 -2.82 -7.40 -8.45
C TRP A 170 -1.61 -6.50 -8.55
N VAL A 171 -0.85 -6.60 -9.63
CA VAL A 171 0.36 -5.81 -9.85
C VAL A 171 0.27 -5.10 -11.19
N ALA A 172 0.86 -3.92 -11.28
CA ALA A 172 0.98 -3.23 -12.55
C ALA A 172 1.88 -4.02 -13.51
N THR A 173 1.42 -4.22 -14.75
CA THR A 173 2.12 -5.08 -15.73
C THR A 173 3.39 -4.47 -16.30
N SER A 174 3.58 -3.16 -16.16
CA SER A 174 4.80 -2.49 -16.59
C SER A 174 5.06 -1.26 -15.73
N SER A 175 6.32 -0.87 -15.65
CA SER A 175 6.75 0.39 -15.04
C SER A 175 6.24 1.64 -15.77
N TRP A 176 5.52 1.47 -16.88
CA TRP A 176 5.01 2.56 -17.73
C TRP A 176 3.49 2.53 -17.89
N GLY A 177 2.80 1.51 -17.34
CA GLY A 177 1.38 1.29 -17.55
C GLY A 177 0.66 1.06 -16.23
N VAL A 178 -0.51 1.69 -16.06
CA VAL A 178 -1.40 1.53 -14.90
C VAL A 178 -2.28 0.27 -14.98
N LYS A 179 -2.10 -0.55 -16.02
CA LYS A 179 -2.89 -1.76 -16.20
C LYS A 179 -2.49 -2.78 -15.13
N MET A 180 -3.45 -3.12 -14.29
CA MET A 180 -3.28 -4.11 -13.23
C MET A 180 -3.54 -5.51 -13.78
N GLN A 181 -2.69 -6.46 -13.39
CA GLN A 181 -2.87 -7.87 -13.66
C GLN A 181 -2.91 -8.64 -12.34
N ARG A 182 -3.88 -9.54 -12.22
CA ARG A 182 -3.98 -10.45 -11.09
C ARG A 182 -2.77 -11.37 -11.08
N MET A 183 -2.22 -11.60 -9.89
CA MET A 183 -1.15 -12.56 -9.64
C MET A 183 -1.72 -13.72 -8.81
N PRO A 184 -2.30 -14.76 -9.45
CA PRO A 184 -2.87 -15.88 -8.71
C PRO A 184 -1.81 -16.58 -7.87
N GLY A 185 -2.12 -16.87 -6.61
CA GLY A 185 -1.22 -17.56 -5.70
C GLY A 185 -0.30 -16.61 -4.92
N TYR A 186 -0.12 -15.36 -5.36
CA TYR A 186 0.73 -14.40 -4.66
C TYR A 186 0.18 -14.04 -3.27
N GLU A 187 -1.13 -14.20 -3.04
CA GLU A 187 -1.72 -14.08 -1.70
C GLU A 187 -1.11 -15.05 -0.68
N LYS A 188 -0.67 -16.24 -1.12
CA LYS A 188 0.01 -17.21 -0.24
C LYS A 188 1.40 -16.69 0.15
N ASP A 189 2.14 -16.14 -0.81
CA ASP A 189 3.46 -15.56 -0.58
C ASP A 189 3.37 -14.37 0.38
N ILE A 190 2.36 -13.51 0.20
CA ILE A 190 2.10 -12.40 1.12
C ILE A 190 1.87 -12.90 2.55
N ARG A 191 0.97 -13.86 2.73
CA ARG A 191 0.69 -14.43 4.07
C ARG A 191 1.94 -15.05 4.69
N ARG A 192 2.74 -15.75 3.89
CA ARG A 192 4.01 -16.33 4.32
C ARG A 192 5.01 -15.27 4.76
N MET A 193 5.22 -14.24 3.95
CA MET A 193 6.14 -13.13 4.27
C MET A 193 5.70 -12.41 5.55
N VAL A 194 4.41 -12.12 5.70
CA VAL A 194 3.85 -11.49 6.91
C VAL A 194 4.06 -12.38 8.13
N ALA A 195 3.84 -13.70 8.03
CA ALA A 195 4.07 -14.63 9.14
C ALA A 195 5.55 -14.66 9.56
N LEU A 196 6.46 -14.75 8.60
CA LEU A 196 7.91 -14.73 8.86
C LEU A 196 8.35 -13.42 9.53
N CYS A 197 7.86 -12.27 9.07
CA CYS A 197 8.15 -10.99 9.68
C CYS A 197 7.61 -10.89 11.12
N LYS A 198 6.40 -11.40 11.39
CA LYS A 198 5.81 -11.43 12.74
C LYS A 198 6.62 -12.30 13.70
N GLU A 199 7.12 -13.46 13.23
CA GLU A 199 7.86 -14.41 14.06
C GLU A 199 9.30 -13.97 14.33
N ARG A 200 10.03 -13.57 13.29
CA ARG A 200 11.50 -13.42 13.33
C ARG A 200 11.97 -11.97 13.34
N ARG A 201 11.06 -11.00 13.23
CA ARG A 201 11.37 -9.57 13.02
C ARG A 201 12.26 -9.34 11.79
N THR A 202 12.04 -10.13 10.75
CA THR A 202 12.79 -10.06 9.49
C THR A 202 12.59 -8.72 8.81
N TYR A 203 13.69 -8.11 8.37
CA TYR A 203 13.64 -6.96 7.49
C TYR A 203 13.55 -7.41 6.04
N ILE A 204 12.50 -6.95 5.37
CA ILE A 204 12.34 -7.16 3.93
C ILE A 204 12.91 -5.92 3.24
N PRO A 205 13.96 -6.07 2.40
CA PRO A 205 14.48 -4.95 1.65
C PRO A 205 13.43 -4.46 0.66
N PRO A 206 13.37 -3.14 0.40
CA PRO A 206 12.52 -2.62 -0.66
C PRO A 206 12.80 -3.29 -2.01
N ALA A 207 11.74 -3.61 -2.77
CA ALA A 207 11.82 -4.40 -4.01
C ALA A 207 12.60 -3.75 -5.18
N TRP A 208 13.09 -2.53 -4.99
CA TRP A 208 13.89 -1.78 -5.97
C TRP A 208 15.39 -1.77 -5.64
N LEU A 209 15.79 -2.27 -4.46
CA LEU A 209 17.19 -2.51 -4.16
C LEU A 209 17.70 -3.74 -4.91
N SER A 210 18.94 -3.67 -5.38
CA SER A 210 19.66 -4.87 -5.79
C SER A 210 19.91 -5.78 -4.58
N ARG A 211 20.18 -7.06 -4.83
CA ARG A 211 20.52 -8.00 -3.75
C ARG A 211 21.71 -7.50 -2.93
N ASP A 212 22.72 -6.95 -3.59
CA ASP A 212 23.94 -6.47 -2.95
C ASP A 212 23.67 -5.21 -2.11
N ASP A 213 22.88 -4.26 -2.62
CA ASP A 213 22.50 -3.06 -1.87
C ASP A 213 21.59 -3.39 -0.68
N ALA A 214 20.70 -4.36 -0.84
CA ALA A 214 19.85 -4.86 0.23
C ALA A 214 20.68 -5.50 1.36
N GLN A 215 21.71 -6.27 1.02
CA GLN A 215 22.63 -6.87 1.99
C GLN A 215 23.48 -5.82 2.69
N ALA A 216 24.05 -4.88 1.94
CA ALA A 216 24.82 -3.76 2.50
C ALA A 216 23.96 -2.91 3.46
N LEU A 217 22.70 -2.65 3.08
CA LEU A 217 21.75 -1.95 3.94
C LEU A 217 21.48 -2.73 5.23
N ALA A 218 21.14 -4.01 5.15
CA ALA A 218 20.88 -4.85 6.32
C ALA A 218 22.08 -4.91 7.28
N GLN A 219 23.31 -5.04 6.75
CA GLN A 219 24.55 -4.97 7.55
C GLN A 219 24.69 -3.60 8.25
N SER A 220 24.43 -2.50 7.55
CA SER A 220 24.55 -1.15 8.11
C SER A 220 23.58 -0.84 9.26
N ILE A 221 22.45 -1.56 9.32
CA ILE A 221 21.43 -1.42 10.38
C ILE A 221 21.45 -2.60 11.37
N GLY A 222 22.47 -3.47 11.31
CA GLY A 222 22.69 -4.56 12.26
C GLY A 222 21.68 -5.71 12.16
N LEU A 223 21.08 -5.94 10.99
CA LEU A 223 20.09 -6.99 10.78
C LEU A 223 20.69 -8.18 10.03
N PRO A 224 20.28 -9.42 10.37
CA PRO A 224 20.75 -10.62 9.68
C PRO A 224 20.20 -10.66 8.25
N CYS A 225 21.07 -10.96 7.29
CA CYS A 225 20.68 -11.27 5.91
C CYS A 225 20.41 -12.77 5.82
N VAL A 226 19.20 -13.15 5.41
CA VAL A 226 18.87 -14.55 5.15
C VAL A 226 18.25 -14.71 3.78
N ASP A 227 18.65 -15.74 3.05
CA ASP A 227 18.06 -16.08 1.77
C ASP A 227 16.71 -16.77 2.01
N ALA A 228 15.64 -16.12 1.56
CA ALA A 228 14.27 -16.55 1.86
C ALA A 228 13.95 -17.91 1.25
N ASP A 229 14.57 -18.27 0.11
CA ASP A 229 14.34 -19.56 -0.57
C ASP A 229 15.01 -20.72 0.18
N GLU A 230 16.19 -20.51 0.77
CA GLU A 230 16.86 -21.54 1.57
C GLU A 230 16.22 -21.74 2.96
N GLU A 231 15.72 -20.67 3.59
CA GLU A 231 15.03 -20.78 4.88
C GLU A 231 13.61 -21.32 4.75
N ALA A 232 12.94 -20.97 3.65
CA ALA A 232 11.63 -21.47 3.28
C ALA A 232 11.56 -22.99 3.27
N ASP A 233 12.54 -23.62 2.64
CA ASP A 233 12.61 -25.08 2.51
C ASP A 233 12.97 -25.74 3.83
N ARG A 234 13.80 -25.12 4.68
CA ARG A 234 14.12 -25.64 6.02
C ARG A 234 12.94 -25.57 7.00
N PHE A 235 12.12 -24.52 6.91
CA PHE A 235 10.94 -24.38 7.78
C PHE A 235 9.86 -25.43 7.44
N LEU A 236 9.64 -25.70 6.15
CA LEU A 236 8.69 -26.72 5.67
C LEU A 236 9.18 -28.16 5.89
N GLN A 237 10.47 -28.37 6.11
CA GLN A 237 11.03 -29.68 6.47
C GLN A 237 11.04 -29.94 7.99
N SER A 238 10.83 -28.92 8.82
CA SER A 238 10.86 -29.01 10.28
C SER A 238 9.47 -29.01 10.94
N HIS A 239 8.40 -28.94 10.15
CA HIS A 239 6.99 -28.99 10.54
C HIS A 239 6.19 -29.82 9.52
#